data_AF-C9MTR9-F1
#
_entry.id   AF-C9MTR9-F1
#
_cell.length_a   1.000
_cell.length_b   1.000
_cell.length_c   1.000
_cell.angle_alpha   90.00
_cell.angle_beta   90.00
_cell.angle_gamma   90.00
#
_symmetry.space_group_name_H-M   'P 1'
#
loop_
_entity.id
_entity.type
_entity.pdbx_description
1 polymer ?
#
loop_
_entity_poly.entity_id
_entity_poly.type
_entity_poly.pdbx_seq_one_letter_code
_entity_poly.pdbx_strand_id
1 'polypeptide(L)'
;PRLEENRGKEPRQVAGQIRTLLLQVDDVIAQDNAAKTEGVEFTAALLDEISEELNKSLESSPEPKTKEEKQAVRTKKNSLKSLRRNVINSKSMTNTLRLLGERNSYSKTDLDATFMHMKEDAMQNGQTKPGYNLQIATENQFIIDFALYANRTDTLTLPSFLESFSSRYHR
;
A
#
# COMPACT_ATOMS: atom_id res chain seq x y z
N PRO A 1 19.93 33.06 -47.79
CA PRO A 1 19.57 31.64 -48.07
C PRO A 1 20.24 30.57 -47.17
N ARG A 2 20.91 30.90 -46.05
CA ARG A 2 21.57 29.91 -45.16
C ARG A 2 21.02 29.81 -43.73
N LEU A 3 19.94 30.53 -43.41
CA LEU A 3 19.39 30.60 -42.04
C LEU A 3 18.05 29.85 -41.85
N GLU A 4 17.43 29.38 -42.94
CA GLU A 4 16.15 28.65 -42.90
C GLU A 4 16.33 27.13 -42.78
N GLU A 5 17.51 26.59 -43.11
CA GLU A 5 17.75 25.13 -43.18
C GLU A 5 18.07 24.47 -41.81
N ASN A 6 18.39 25.26 -40.78
CA ASN A 6 18.73 24.75 -39.44
C ASN A 6 17.54 24.64 -38.48
N ARG A 7 16.38 25.25 -38.79
CA ARG A 7 15.21 25.25 -37.87
C ARG A 7 14.45 23.91 -37.81
N GLY A 8 14.62 23.03 -38.79
CA GLY A 8 13.95 21.72 -38.84
C GLY A 8 14.72 20.56 -38.20
N LYS A 9 16.00 20.75 -37.87
CA LYS A 9 16.88 19.70 -37.31
C LYS A 9 16.90 19.70 -35.78
N GLU A 10 16.81 20.88 -35.17
CA GLU A 10 16.74 21.12 -33.72
C GLU A 10 15.60 20.35 -33.01
N PRO A 11 14.31 20.46 -33.42
CA PRO A 11 13.21 19.82 -32.68
C PRO A 11 13.24 18.29 -32.76
N ARG A 12 13.78 17.72 -33.85
CA ARG A 12 13.92 16.27 -34.02
C ARG A 12 15.04 15.70 -33.13
N GLN A 13 16.14 16.43 -32.98
CA GLN A 13 17.22 16.06 -32.05
C GLN A 13 16.76 16.14 -30.60
N VAL A 14 16.05 17.21 -30.23
CA VAL A 14 15.48 17.38 -28.88
C VAL A 14 14.46 16.27 -28.57
N ALA A 15 13.59 15.91 -29.51
CA ALA A 15 12.65 14.79 -29.32
C ALA A 15 13.35 13.43 -29.17
N GLY A 16 14.47 13.23 -29.87
CA GLY A 16 15.32 12.05 -29.69
C GLY A 16 15.97 12.00 -28.32
N GLN A 17 16.52 13.12 -27.85
CA GLN A 17 17.10 13.25 -26.51
C GLN A 17 16.08 13.00 -25.40
N ILE A 18 14.86 13.52 -25.54
CA ILE A 18 13.74 13.27 -24.60
C ILE A 18 13.41 11.78 -24.55
N ARG A 19 13.32 11.10 -25.69
CA ARG A 19 13.06 9.64 -25.72
C ARG A 19 14.16 8.84 -25.04
N THR A 20 15.43 9.18 -25.27
CA THR A 20 16.56 8.53 -24.61
C THR A 20 16.54 8.74 -23.10
N LEU A 21 16.23 9.96 -22.64
CA LEU A 21 16.10 10.25 -21.22
C LEU A 21 14.94 9.48 -20.57
N LEU A 22 13.80 9.36 -21.25
CA LEU A 22 12.67 8.56 -20.75
C LEU A 22 13.02 7.08 -20.62
N LEU A 23 13.71 6.50 -21.61
CA LEU A 23 14.19 5.11 -21.53
C LEU A 23 15.17 4.90 -20.37
N GLN A 24 16.08 5.85 -20.15
CA GLN A 24 17.00 5.80 -19.00
C GLN A 24 16.27 5.88 -17.66
N VAL A 25 15.22 6.69 -17.56
CA VAL A 25 14.37 6.76 -16.36
C VAL A 25 13.65 5.43 -16.13
N ASP A 26 13.08 4.84 -17.17
CA ASP A 26 12.39 3.55 -17.09
C ASP A 26 13.35 2.42 -16.66
N ASP A 27 14.57 2.39 -17.19
CA ASP A 27 15.61 1.42 -16.81
C ASP A 27 16.04 1.58 -15.35
N VAL A 28 16.20 2.82 -14.88
CA VAL A 28 16.52 3.11 -13.46
C VAL A 28 15.37 2.68 -12.56
N ILE A 29 14.12 2.94 -12.93
CA ILE A 29 12.94 2.48 -12.19
C ILE A 29 12.88 0.95 -12.13
N ALA A 30 13.18 0.26 -13.25
CA ALA A 30 13.20 -1.19 -13.32
C ALA A 30 14.29 -1.79 -12.42
N GLN A 31 15.49 -1.22 -12.42
CA GLN A 31 16.60 -1.65 -11.55
C GLN A 31 16.28 -1.43 -10.06
N ASP A 32 15.74 -0.27 -9.69
CA ASP A 32 15.34 0.03 -8.32
C ASP A 32 14.23 -0.92 -7.80
N ASN A 33 13.34 -1.35 -8.70
CA ASN A 33 12.30 -2.32 -8.36
C ASN A 33 12.81 -3.77 -8.29
N ALA A 34 13.77 -4.14 -9.13
CA ALA A 34 14.43 -5.45 -9.09
C ALA A 34 15.31 -5.61 -7.83
N ALA A 35 16.04 -4.57 -7.44
CA ALA A 35 16.86 -4.60 -6.22
C ALA A 35 16.01 -4.72 -4.93
N LYS A 36 14.75 -4.28 -4.95
CA LYS A 36 13.80 -4.49 -3.84
C LYS A 36 13.31 -5.93 -3.73
N THR A 37 13.41 -6.73 -4.79
CA THR A 37 12.90 -8.11 -4.82
C THR A 37 13.90 -9.14 -4.28
N GLU A 38 15.19 -8.80 -4.15
CA GLU A 38 16.22 -9.66 -3.55
C GLU A 38 16.32 -9.55 -2.01
N GLY A 39 15.25 -9.14 -1.34
CA GLY A 39 15.15 -9.25 0.11
C GLY A 39 14.74 -10.66 0.51
N VAL A 40 15.53 -11.33 1.36
CA VAL A 40 15.06 -12.56 2.05
C VAL A 40 13.75 -12.22 2.76
N GLU A 41 12.64 -12.79 2.28
CA GLU A 41 11.33 -12.56 2.87
C GLU A 41 11.23 -13.27 4.22
N PHE A 42 11.54 -12.55 5.29
CA PHE A 42 11.29 -13.01 6.66
C PHE A 42 9.78 -13.02 6.91
N THR A 43 9.14 -14.17 6.66
CA THR A 43 7.73 -14.36 7.01
C THR A 43 7.55 -14.27 8.52
N ALA A 44 6.37 -13.81 8.97
CA ALA A 44 6.06 -13.71 10.39
C ALA A 44 6.24 -15.05 11.13
N ALA A 45 5.96 -16.18 10.45
CA ALA A 45 6.13 -17.52 10.98
C ALA A 45 7.61 -17.89 11.21
N LEU A 46 8.52 -17.55 10.28
CA LEU A 46 9.96 -17.77 10.46
C LEU A 46 10.50 -16.94 11.63
N LEU A 47 10.04 -15.69 11.77
CA LEU A 47 10.44 -14.85 12.91
C LEU A 47 9.90 -15.35 14.25
N ASP A 48 8.69 -15.93 14.26
CA ASP A 48 8.15 -16.62 15.44
C ASP A 48 9.04 -17.79 15.85
N GLU A 49 9.37 -18.66 14.91
CA GLU A 49 10.19 -19.87 15.14
C GLU A 49 11.58 -19.51 15.70
N ILE A 50 12.26 -18.55 15.08
CA ILE A 50 13.56 -18.04 15.57
C ILE A 50 13.42 -17.47 16.99
N SER A 51 12.31 -16.78 17.28
CA SER A 51 12.08 -16.22 18.61
C SER A 51 11.83 -17.30 19.67
N GLU A 52 11.18 -18.40 19.31
CA GLU A 52 10.97 -19.56 20.19
C GLU A 52 12.26 -20.32 20.43
N GLU A 53 13.05 -20.58 19.38
CA GLU A 53 14.34 -21.26 19.49
C GLU A 53 15.33 -20.49 20.36
N LEU A 54 15.41 -19.17 20.17
CA LEU A 54 16.20 -18.28 21.02
C LEU A 54 15.72 -18.27 22.48
N ASN A 55 14.41 -18.38 22.71
CA ASN A 55 13.86 -18.46 24.06
C ASN A 55 14.21 -19.78 24.74
N LYS A 56 14.05 -20.91 24.04
CA LYS A 56 14.44 -22.25 24.54
C LYS A 56 15.92 -22.31 24.89
N SER A 57 16.79 -21.74 24.03
CA SER A 57 18.23 -21.67 24.26
C SER A 57 18.61 -20.83 25.49
N LEU A 58 17.82 -19.82 25.82
CA LEU A 58 18.01 -19.01 27.03
C LEU A 58 17.56 -19.75 28.29
N GLU A 59 16.50 -20.54 28.22
CA GLU A 59 15.99 -21.35 29.34
C GLU A 59 16.88 -22.55 29.67
N SER A 60 17.55 -23.14 28.67
CA SER A 60 18.47 -24.27 28.86
C SER A 60 19.88 -23.85 29.32
N SER A 61 20.20 -22.56 29.35
CA SER A 61 21.53 -22.06 29.73
C SER A 61 21.70 -22.10 31.26
N PRO A 62 22.88 -22.50 31.78
CA PRO A 62 23.15 -22.49 33.21
C PRO A 62 23.00 -21.08 33.81
N GLU A 63 22.62 -21.00 35.09
CA GLU A 63 22.48 -19.72 35.79
C GLU A 63 23.81 -18.94 35.75
N PRO A 64 23.78 -17.66 35.32
CA PRO A 64 24.99 -16.86 35.16
C PRO A 64 25.61 -16.55 36.54
N LYS A 65 26.86 -16.98 36.74
CA LYS A 65 27.59 -16.84 38.00
C LYS A 65 28.42 -15.55 38.01
N THR A 66 28.93 -15.14 36.85
CA THR A 66 29.82 -13.97 36.69
C THR A 66 29.04 -12.70 36.27
N LYS A 67 29.58 -11.50 36.56
CA LYS A 67 28.97 -10.21 36.14
C LYS A 67 28.83 -10.12 34.61
N GLU A 68 29.83 -10.60 33.87
CA GLU A 68 29.86 -10.59 32.40
C GLU A 68 28.78 -11.53 31.82
N GLU A 69 28.61 -12.72 32.40
CA GLU A 69 27.55 -13.66 32.02
C GLU A 69 26.15 -13.07 32.25
N LYS A 70 25.94 -12.39 33.40
CA LYS A 70 24.69 -11.68 33.69
C LYS A 70 24.41 -10.58 32.67
N GLN A 71 25.44 -9.88 32.21
CA GLN A 71 25.32 -8.83 31.19
C GLN A 71 25.00 -9.42 29.82
N ALA A 72 25.64 -10.53 29.43
CA ALA A 72 25.36 -11.26 28.19
C ALA A 72 23.92 -11.85 28.15
N VAL A 73 23.43 -12.38 29.27
CA VAL A 73 22.03 -12.84 29.38
C VAL A 73 21.06 -11.66 29.24
N ARG A 74 21.38 -10.51 29.84
CA ARG A 74 20.55 -9.30 29.74
C ARG A 74 20.48 -8.76 28.31
N THR A 75 21.60 -8.71 27.59
CA THR A 75 21.61 -8.27 26.18
C THR A 75 20.80 -9.22 25.30
N LYS A 76 21.00 -10.54 25.43
CA LYS A 76 20.19 -11.54 24.71
C LYS A 76 18.69 -11.41 25.01
N LYS A 77 18.31 -11.23 26.27
CA LYS A 77 16.91 -11.02 26.68
C LYS A 77 16.31 -9.74 26.08
N ASN A 78 17.09 -8.67 25.97
CA ASN A 78 16.66 -7.44 25.31
C ASN A 78 16.48 -7.64 23.80
N SER A 79 17.40 -8.36 23.15
CA SER A 79 17.28 -8.74 21.73
C SER A 79 16.02 -9.56 21.49
N LEU A 80 15.72 -10.54 22.36
CA LEU A 80 14.48 -11.33 22.27
C LEU A 80 13.23 -10.46 22.40
N LYS A 81 13.20 -9.50 23.34
CA LYS A 81 12.08 -8.54 23.46
C LYS A 81 11.91 -7.69 22.20
N SER A 82 13.01 -7.31 21.55
CA SER A 82 12.97 -6.56 20.30
C SER A 82 12.43 -7.42 19.16
N LEU A 83 12.90 -8.67 19.05
CA LEU A 83 12.45 -9.62 18.03
C LEU A 83 10.95 -9.90 18.17
N ARG A 84 10.45 -10.16 19.38
CA ARG A 84 9.01 -10.34 19.64
C ARG A 84 8.17 -9.13 19.24
N ARG A 85 8.66 -7.90 19.45
CA ARG A 85 7.98 -6.68 18.96
C ARG A 85 7.92 -6.66 17.44
N ASN A 86 9.02 -7.01 16.77
CA ASN A 86 9.07 -7.06 15.30
C ASN A 86 8.12 -8.11 14.73
N VAL A 87 8.04 -9.28 15.36
CA VAL A 87 7.05 -10.33 15.03
C VAL A 87 5.62 -9.80 15.10
N ILE A 88 5.25 -9.14 16.20
CA ILE A 88 3.91 -8.57 16.38
C ILE A 88 3.62 -7.52 15.30
N ASN A 89 4.59 -6.65 15.01
CA ASN A 89 4.46 -5.63 13.97
C ASN A 89 4.30 -6.26 12.58
N SER A 90 5.07 -7.32 12.28
CA SER A 90 4.97 -8.05 11.00
C SER A 90 3.59 -8.71 10.84
N LYS A 91 3.07 -9.35 11.89
CA LYS A 91 1.69 -9.90 11.92
C LYS A 91 0.62 -8.81 11.74
N SER A 92 0.80 -7.67 12.40
CA SER A 92 -0.12 -6.53 12.24
C SER A 92 -0.10 -5.98 10.82
N MET A 93 1.08 -5.87 10.21
CA MET A 93 1.24 -5.36 8.86
C MET A 93 0.66 -6.31 7.81
N THR A 94 0.91 -7.61 7.94
CA THR A 94 0.30 -8.63 7.06
C THR A 94 -1.23 -8.63 7.16
N ASN A 95 -1.79 -8.52 8.38
CA ASN A 95 -3.24 -8.36 8.55
C ASN A 95 -3.76 -7.07 7.93
N THR A 96 -3.04 -5.96 8.09
CA THR A 96 -3.40 -4.67 7.50
C THR A 96 -3.43 -4.75 5.97
N LEU A 97 -2.41 -5.37 5.35
CA LEU A 97 -2.36 -5.59 3.91
C LEU A 97 -3.50 -6.49 3.43
N ARG A 98 -3.84 -7.52 4.21
CA ARG A 98 -4.97 -8.40 3.92
C ARG A 98 -6.31 -7.66 3.93
N LEU A 99 -6.54 -6.78 4.92
CA LEU A 99 -7.76 -5.97 5.02
C LEU A 99 -7.84 -4.88 3.94
N LEU A 100 -6.68 -4.35 3.56
CA LEU A 100 -6.55 -3.32 2.53
C LEU A 100 -6.96 -3.86 1.15
N GLY A 101 -6.56 -5.09 0.82
CA GLY A 101 -6.87 -5.72 -0.46
C GLY A 101 -6.32 -4.90 -1.62
N GLU A 102 -7.17 -4.58 -2.60
CA GLU A 102 -6.82 -3.73 -3.74
C GLU A 102 -6.96 -2.22 -3.47
N ARG A 103 -7.46 -1.83 -2.29
CA ARG A 103 -7.75 -0.43 -1.96
C ARG A 103 -6.51 0.27 -1.45
N ASN A 104 -6.52 1.61 -1.47
CA ASN A 104 -5.39 2.41 -0.96
C ASN A 104 -5.56 2.88 0.49
N SER A 105 -6.76 2.74 1.07
CA SER A 105 -7.08 3.19 2.42
C SER A 105 -8.39 2.56 2.90
N TYR A 106 -8.59 2.48 4.22
CA TYR A 106 -9.85 2.07 4.83
C TYR A 106 -10.04 2.73 6.21
N SER A 107 -11.28 2.94 6.66
CA SER A 107 -11.54 3.47 8.01
C SER A 107 -11.28 2.44 9.10
N LYS A 108 -10.78 2.89 10.26
CA LYS A 108 -10.60 2.00 11.42
C LYS A 108 -11.94 1.52 11.99
N THR A 109 -13.00 2.31 11.88
CA THR A 109 -14.33 1.99 12.43
C THR A 109 -15.23 1.27 11.44
N ASP A 110 -15.02 1.52 10.15
CA ASP A 110 -15.77 0.93 9.04
C ASP A 110 -14.79 0.48 7.96
N LEU A 111 -14.48 -0.81 7.95
CA LEU A 111 -13.44 -1.36 7.09
C LEU A 111 -13.79 -1.25 5.60
N ASP A 112 -15.06 -1.00 5.24
CA ASP A 112 -15.50 -0.89 3.85
C ASP A 112 -15.38 0.56 3.32
N ALA A 113 -15.41 1.55 4.22
CA ALA A 113 -15.29 2.97 3.89
C ALA A 113 -13.84 3.37 3.56
N THR A 114 -13.64 4.19 2.53
CA THR A 114 -12.31 4.67 2.12
C THR A 114 -12.15 6.16 2.31
N PHE A 115 -10.92 6.62 2.48
CA PHE A 115 -10.63 8.03 2.68
C PHE A 115 -10.67 8.79 1.36
N MET A 116 -11.57 9.77 1.28
CA MET A 116 -11.81 10.61 0.11
C MET A 116 -11.92 12.08 0.49
N HIS A 117 -11.74 12.96 -0.50
CA HIS A 117 -11.99 14.39 -0.31
C HIS A 117 -13.49 14.65 -0.35
N MET A 118 -14.02 15.18 0.75
CA MET A 118 -15.43 15.54 0.85
C MET A 118 -15.66 16.93 0.27
N LYS A 119 -16.88 17.19 -0.18
CA LYS A 119 -17.31 18.55 -0.57
C LYS A 119 -17.37 19.47 0.65
N GLU A 120 -17.83 18.96 1.81
CA GLU A 120 -17.72 19.68 3.07
C GLU A 120 -16.29 19.63 3.65
N ASP A 121 -15.45 20.55 3.18
CA ASP A 121 -14.18 20.92 3.81
C ASP A 121 -14.31 22.26 4.55
N ALA A 122 -15.08 22.25 5.65
CA ALA A 122 -15.34 23.44 6.46
C ALA A 122 -14.07 24.09 7.04
N MET A 123 -12.99 23.32 7.18
CA MET A 123 -11.71 23.78 7.71
C MET A 123 -10.69 24.14 6.62
N GLN A 124 -11.03 23.94 5.34
CA GLN A 124 -10.16 24.16 4.17
C GLN A 124 -8.76 23.53 4.32
N ASN A 125 -8.68 22.41 5.05
CA ASN A 125 -7.41 21.75 5.35
C ASN A 125 -7.14 20.55 4.42
N GLY A 126 -8.06 20.27 3.49
CA GLY A 126 -7.95 19.16 2.56
C GLY A 126 -8.00 17.79 3.23
N GLN A 127 -8.47 17.70 4.48
CA GLN A 127 -8.50 16.44 5.22
C GLN A 127 -9.47 15.47 4.58
N THR A 128 -8.96 14.30 4.17
CA THR A 128 -9.80 13.22 3.69
C THR A 128 -10.61 12.64 4.83
N LYS A 129 -11.89 12.32 4.57
CA LYS A 129 -12.77 11.66 5.52
C LYS A 129 -13.18 10.30 4.96
N PRO A 130 -13.45 9.31 5.82
CA PRO A 130 -13.96 8.03 5.36
C PRO A 130 -15.38 8.20 4.81
N GLY A 131 -15.67 7.58 3.68
CA GLY A 131 -17.00 7.60 3.08
C GLY A 131 -17.15 6.59 1.94
N TYR A 132 -18.18 6.81 1.14
CA TYR A 132 -18.51 6.03 -0.05
C TYR A 132 -18.90 6.96 -1.20
N ASN A 133 -18.58 6.56 -2.41
CA ASN A 133 -19.18 7.16 -3.61
C ASN A 133 -20.55 6.52 -3.85
N LEU A 134 -21.60 7.33 -3.76
CA LEU A 134 -22.99 6.93 -4.02
C LEU A 134 -23.34 7.20 -5.49
N GLN A 135 -23.75 6.17 -6.22
CA GLN A 135 -24.39 6.32 -7.52
C GLN A 135 -25.89 6.08 -7.40
N ILE A 136 -26.67 6.87 -8.12
CA ILE A 136 -28.14 6.81 -8.13
C ILE A 136 -28.61 6.84 -9.57
N ALA A 137 -29.49 5.91 -9.94
CA ALA A 137 -30.21 5.94 -11.21
C ALA A 137 -31.62 6.48 -11.00
N THR A 138 -32.05 7.36 -11.88
CA THR A 138 -33.41 7.91 -11.86
C THR A 138 -34.07 7.77 -13.22
N GLU A 139 -35.37 7.50 -13.21
CA GLU A 139 -36.22 7.46 -14.41
C GLU A 139 -37.56 8.11 -14.06
N ASN A 140 -38.02 9.07 -14.88
CA ASN A 140 -39.30 9.77 -14.69
C ASN A 140 -39.51 10.34 -13.28
N GLN A 141 -38.48 10.95 -12.69
CA GLN A 141 -38.47 11.50 -11.31
C GLN A 141 -38.54 10.44 -10.20
N PHE A 142 -38.40 9.15 -10.52
CA PHE A 142 -38.27 8.08 -9.53
C PHE A 142 -36.83 7.61 -9.44
N ILE A 143 -36.37 7.27 -8.24
CA ILE A 143 -35.13 6.54 -8.05
C ILE A 143 -35.40 5.08 -8.39
N ILE A 144 -34.67 4.55 -9.36
CA ILE A 144 -34.83 3.16 -9.83
C ILE A 144 -33.72 2.24 -9.29
N ASP A 145 -32.56 2.80 -8.93
CA ASP A 145 -31.44 2.02 -8.38
C ASP A 145 -30.44 2.91 -7.64
N PHE A 146 -29.65 2.29 -6.75
CA PHE A 146 -28.54 2.95 -6.08
C PHE A 146 -27.44 1.95 -5.73
N ALA A 147 -26.20 2.43 -5.63
CA ALA A 147 -25.09 1.61 -5.15
C ALA A 147 -24.02 2.47 -4.46
N LEU A 148 -23.32 1.85 -3.51
CA LEU A 148 -22.22 2.45 -2.78
C LEU A 148 -20.90 1.82 -3.23
N TYR A 149 -19.90 2.67 -3.46
CA TYR A 149 -18.58 2.25 -3.91
C TYR A 149 -17.49 2.75 -2.96
N ALA A 150 -16.56 1.86 -2.64
CA ALA A 150 -15.34 2.17 -1.91
C ALA A 150 -14.30 2.93 -2.78
N ASN A 151 -14.52 3.08 -4.08
CA ASN A 151 -13.62 3.81 -4.97
C ASN A 151 -13.61 5.29 -4.60
N ARG A 152 -12.43 5.92 -4.56
CA ARG A 152 -12.30 7.36 -4.25
C ARG A 152 -12.94 8.26 -5.31
N THR A 153 -12.92 7.83 -6.56
CA THR A 153 -13.53 8.52 -7.71
C THR A 153 -14.61 7.65 -8.35
N ASP A 154 -15.65 8.26 -8.89
CA ASP A 154 -16.82 7.63 -9.51
C ASP A 154 -16.62 7.28 -10.99
N THR A 155 -15.48 7.67 -11.58
CA THR A 155 -15.16 7.44 -12.99
C THR A 155 -15.18 5.96 -13.40
N LEU A 156 -14.87 5.05 -12.47
CA LEU A 156 -14.81 3.60 -12.71
C LEU A 156 -15.99 2.84 -12.11
N THR A 157 -16.95 3.51 -11.48
CA THR A 157 -18.06 2.83 -10.77
C THR A 157 -19.24 2.51 -11.67
N LEU A 158 -19.40 3.23 -12.79
CA LEU A 158 -20.52 3.05 -13.72
C LEU A 158 -20.61 1.63 -14.32
N PRO A 159 -19.53 0.98 -14.80
CA PRO A 159 -19.64 -0.38 -15.36
C PRO A 159 -20.20 -1.38 -14.34
N SER A 160 -19.64 -1.39 -13.12
CA SER A 160 -20.13 -2.24 -12.03
C SER A 160 -21.56 -1.89 -11.62
N PHE A 161 -21.94 -0.62 -11.68
CA PHE A 161 -23.31 -0.17 -11.39
C PHE A 161 -24.32 -0.75 -12.36
N LEU A 162 -24.05 -0.66 -13.67
CA LEU A 162 -24.94 -1.19 -14.71
C LEU A 162 -25.03 -2.72 -14.65
N GLU A 163 -23.92 -3.42 -14.42
CA GLU A 163 -23.93 -4.88 -14.19
C GLU A 163 -24.79 -5.24 -12.98
N SER A 164 -24.66 -4.48 -11.89
CA SER A 164 -25.43 -4.70 -10.67
C SER A 164 -26.93 -4.44 -10.88
N PHE A 165 -27.28 -3.43 -11.67
CA PHE A 165 -28.65 -3.14 -12.08
C PHE A 165 -29.24 -4.29 -12.92
N SER A 166 -28.50 -4.71 -13.96
CA SER A 166 -28.92 -5.81 -14.85
C SER A 166 -29.15 -7.10 -14.07
N SER A 167 -28.23 -7.42 -13.15
CA SER A 167 -28.33 -8.58 -12.25
C SER A 167 -29.54 -8.50 -11.32
N ARG A 168 -29.82 -7.34 -10.72
CA ARG A 168 -30.97 -7.17 -9.79
C ARG A 168 -32.31 -7.25 -10.51
N TYR A 169 -32.43 -6.62 -11.67
CA TYR A 169 -33.73 -6.41 -12.33
C TYR A 169 -33.95 -7.29 -13.57
N HIS A 170 -32.97 -8.13 -13.92
CA HIS A 170 -32.99 -9.00 -15.10
C HIS A 170 -33.28 -8.22 -16.39
N ARG A 171 -32.67 -7.03 -16.51
CA ARG A 171 -32.83 -6.08 -17.61
C ARG A 171 -31.52 -5.78 -18.30
#